data_AF-A0A7S3GVQ6-F1
#
_entry.id   AF-A0A7S3GVQ6-F1
#
_cell.length_a   1.000
_cell.length_b   1.000
_cell.length_c   1.000
_cell.angle_alpha   90.00
_cell.angle_beta   90.00
_cell.angle_gamma   90.00
#
_symmetry.space_group_name_H-M   'P 1'
#
loop_
_entity.id
_entity.type
_entity.pdbx_description
1 polymer ?
#
loop_
_entity_poly.entity_id
_entity_poly.type
_entity_poly.pdbx_seq_one_letter_code
_entity_poly.pdbx_strand_id
1 'polypeptide(L)'
;SSVQHVTVTDLTSLANVDFATKFRSARNNSEQTKQLVSVYSSSINTVNCTLAPDCAALNRDSCLTVENSCGVCLDSFLGDPEPSNAPCFAQTRRLQASFSSACNISSQCDVFETCLDHQCQAQNKTCTNDCSSQGKCAWFSRDTGLQVPTCPNTDFSCM
;
A
#
# COMPACT_ATOMS: atom_id res chain seq x y z
N SER A 1 16.07 -47.11 -14.57
CA SER A 1 15.59 -45.73 -14.77
C SER A 1 15.49 -45.06 -13.41
N SER A 2 16.42 -44.15 -13.08
CA SER A 2 16.39 -43.42 -11.81
C SER A 2 15.47 -42.21 -11.94
N VAL A 3 14.46 -42.14 -11.08
CA VAL A 3 13.57 -40.98 -10.95
C VAL A 3 14.34 -39.88 -10.23
N GLN A 4 14.60 -38.75 -10.90
CA GLN A 4 15.07 -37.55 -10.23
C GLN A 4 13.87 -36.87 -9.57
N HIS A 5 13.87 -36.78 -8.25
CA HIS A 5 12.95 -35.92 -7.51
C HIS A 5 13.32 -34.46 -7.81
N VAL A 6 12.49 -33.78 -8.60
CA VAL A 6 12.58 -32.33 -8.80
C VAL A 6 11.70 -31.67 -7.75
N THR A 7 12.31 -31.02 -6.76
CA THR A 7 11.63 -30.13 -5.83
C THR A 7 11.51 -28.75 -6.46
N VAL A 8 10.27 -28.31 -6.69
CA VAL A 8 9.97 -26.93 -7.11
C VAL A 8 10.04 -26.06 -5.86
N THR A 9 11.13 -25.31 -5.69
CA THR A 9 11.25 -24.30 -4.63
C THR A 9 10.51 -23.03 -5.04
N ASP A 10 9.56 -22.61 -4.19
CA ASP A 10 8.86 -21.35 -4.31
C ASP A 10 9.83 -20.18 -4.14
N LEU A 11 9.91 -19.33 -5.17
CA LEU A 11 10.83 -18.19 -5.26
C LEU A 11 10.60 -17.15 -4.15
N THR A 12 9.39 -17.09 -3.60
CA THR A 12 9.03 -16.16 -2.50
C THR A 12 9.68 -16.54 -1.16
N SER A 13 10.09 -17.81 -1.00
CA SER A 13 10.74 -18.30 0.23
C SER A 13 12.25 -18.03 0.29
N LEU A 14 12.85 -17.52 -0.79
CA LEU A 14 14.28 -17.28 -0.93
C LEU A 14 14.69 -15.87 -0.46
N ALA A 15 14.10 -15.40 0.64
CA ALA A 15 14.47 -14.12 1.24
C ALA A 15 15.95 -14.13 1.67
N ASN A 16 16.81 -13.52 0.85
CA ASN A 16 18.19 -13.02 1.01
C ASN A 16 19.28 -13.84 1.76
N VAL A 17 18.92 -14.82 2.60
CA VAL A 17 19.83 -15.59 3.44
C VAL A 17 20.31 -16.87 2.75
N ASP A 18 19.54 -17.42 1.79
CA ASP A 18 19.86 -18.69 1.11
C ASP A 18 20.76 -18.49 -0.14
N PHE A 19 20.76 -17.30 -0.76
CA PHE A 19 21.54 -17.05 -1.98
C PHE A 19 23.04 -17.15 -1.72
N ALA A 20 23.55 -16.46 -0.69
CA ALA A 20 24.97 -16.39 -0.41
C ALA A 20 25.58 -17.77 -0.08
N THR A 21 24.82 -18.63 0.58
CA THR A 21 25.25 -20.00 0.92
C THR A 21 25.26 -20.89 -0.31
N LYS A 22 24.21 -20.84 -1.14
CA LYS A 22 24.15 -21.60 -2.39
C LYS A 22 25.18 -21.12 -3.43
N PHE A 23 25.41 -19.81 -3.52
CA PHE A 23 26.43 -19.24 -4.39
C PHE A 23 27.84 -19.68 -4.00
N ARG A 24 28.15 -19.74 -2.70
CA ARG A 24 29.43 -20.27 -2.20
C ARG A 24 29.62 -21.75 -2.55
N SER A 25 28.55 -22.55 -2.52
CA SER A 25 28.61 -23.97 -2.91
C SER A 25 28.78 -24.18 -4.41
N ALA A 26 28.27 -23.26 -5.24
CA ALA A 26 28.36 -23.30 -6.71
C ALA A 26 29.68 -22.74 -7.26
N ARG A 27 30.57 -22.20 -6.41
CA ARG A 27 31.74 -21.39 -6.81
C ARG A 27 32.71 -22.08 -7.78
N ASN A 28 32.80 -23.41 -7.71
CA ASN A 28 33.67 -24.23 -8.57
C ASN A 28 32.92 -24.88 -9.75
N ASN A 29 31.64 -24.54 -9.94
CA ASN A 29 30.80 -25.08 -11.00
C ASN A 29 30.09 -23.93 -11.74
N SER A 30 30.60 -23.60 -12.93
CA SER A 30 30.08 -22.51 -13.75
C SER A 30 28.62 -22.69 -14.15
N GLU A 31 28.18 -23.93 -14.38
CA GLU A 31 26.80 -24.22 -14.77
C GLU A 31 25.83 -24.06 -13.60
N GLN A 32 26.20 -24.54 -12.41
CA GLN A 32 25.42 -24.29 -11.19
C GLN A 32 25.37 -22.80 -10.84
N THR A 33 26.47 -22.06 -11.05
CA THR A 33 26.50 -20.62 -10.83
C THR A 33 25.56 -19.89 -11.80
N LYS A 34 25.58 -20.23 -13.10
CA LYS A 34 24.67 -19.65 -14.10
C LYS A 34 23.20 -19.94 -13.78
N GLN A 35 22.90 -21.19 -13.41
CA GLN A 35 21.55 -21.59 -13.04
C GLN A 35 21.07 -20.82 -11.80
N LEU A 36 21.91 -20.72 -10.77
CA LEU A 36 21.58 -19.97 -9.56
C LEU A 36 21.35 -18.48 -9.86
N VAL A 37 22.24 -17.83 -10.61
CA VAL A 37 22.10 -16.43 -10.99
C VAL A 37 20.84 -16.21 -11.84
N SER A 38 20.53 -17.11 -12.79
CA SER A 38 19.33 -17.01 -13.63
C SER A 38 18.02 -17.14 -12.84
N VAL A 39 18.02 -17.94 -11.76
CA VAL A 39 16.84 -18.10 -10.90
C VAL A 39 16.69 -16.89 -9.99
N TYR A 40 17.76 -16.46 -9.35
CA TYR A 40 17.73 -15.34 -8.40
C TYR A 40 17.63 -13.96 -9.07
N SER A 41 18.09 -13.79 -10.30
CA SER A 41 17.90 -12.52 -11.04
C SER A 41 16.42 -12.17 -11.22
N SER A 42 15.54 -13.18 -11.28
CA SER A 42 14.09 -12.99 -11.38
C SER A 42 13.46 -12.45 -10.08
N SER A 43 14.09 -12.66 -8.93
CA SER A 43 13.57 -12.27 -7.60
C SER A 43 14.23 -11.02 -7.02
N ILE A 44 15.33 -10.52 -7.59
CA ILE A 44 16.03 -9.33 -7.08
C ILE A 44 15.19 -8.05 -7.23
N ASN A 45 14.13 -8.06 -8.05
CA ASN A 45 13.24 -6.92 -8.27
C ASN A 45 11.79 -7.15 -7.83
N THR A 46 11.51 -8.20 -7.04
CA THR A 46 10.15 -8.41 -6.52
C THR A 46 9.92 -7.52 -5.30
N VAL A 47 8.92 -6.64 -5.38
CA VAL A 47 8.48 -5.81 -4.25
C VAL A 47 7.90 -6.69 -3.14
N ASN A 48 8.33 -6.46 -1.90
CA ASN A 48 7.79 -7.18 -0.75
C ASN A 48 6.37 -6.67 -0.45
N CYS A 49 5.36 -7.49 -0.74
CA CYS A 49 3.96 -7.18 -0.50
C CYS A 49 3.33 -7.99 0.64
N THR A 50 4.14 -8.67 1.46
CA THR A 50 3.64 -9.60 2.48
C THR A 50 2.80 -8.94 3.58
N LEU A 51 3.02 -7.65 3.82
CA LEU A 51 2.26 -6.85 4.79
C LEU A 51 1.29 -5.86 4.12
N ALA A 52 1.09 -5.95 2.80
CA ALA A 52 0.07 -5.15 2.14
C ALA A 52 -1.33 -5.61 2.61
N PRO A 53 -2.27 -4.70 2.89
CA PRO A 53 -3.64 -5.06 3.21
C PRO A 53 -4.36 -5.63 1.98
N ASP A 54 -5.62 -6.03 2.14
CA ASP A 54 -6.47 -6.41 1.02
C ASP A 54 -6.78 -5.17 0.15
N CYS A 55 -5.97 -4.96 -0.88
CA CYS A 55 -6.07 -3.80 -1.77
C CYS A 55 -7.40 -3.76 -2.51
N ALA A 56 -7.99 -4.91 -2.83
CA ALA A 56 -9.29 -4.97 -3.48
C ALA A 56 -10.40 -4.47 -2.56
N ALA A 57 -10.33 -4.80 -1.26
CA ALA A 57 -11.26 -4.27 -0.26
C ALA A 57 -11.15 -2.74 -0.07
N LEU A 58 -10.02 -2.15 -0.46
CA LEU A 58 -9.74 -0.71 -0.42
C LEU A 58 -9.98 0.00 -1.76
N ASN A 59 -10.49 -0.70 -2.79
CA ASN A 59 -10.64 -0.20 -4.16
C ASN A 59 -9.32 0.33 -4.76
N ARG A 60 -8.22 -0.39 -4.52
CA ARG A 60 -6.89 -0.08 -5.02
C ARG A 60 -6.32 -1.17 -5.91
N ASP A 61 -5.38 -0.76 -6.76
CA ASP A 61 -4.49 -1.68 -7.46
C ASP A 61 -3.64 -2.51 -6.49
N SER A 62 -3.20 -3.66 -6.97
CA SER A 62 -2.35 -4.57 -6.20
C SER A 62 -1.00 -3.92 -5.86
N CYS A 63 -0.39 -4.35 -4.75
CA CYS A 63 0.97 -3.97 -4.39
C CYS A 63 1.96 -4.40 -5.48
N LEU A 64 2.71 -3.44 -6.02
CA LEU A 64 3.63 -3.68 -7.14
C LEU A 64 4.87 -2.76 -7.14
N THR A 65 4.73 -1.51 -6.69
CA THR A 65 5.80 -0.49 -6.81
C THR A 65 6.41 -0.08 -5.47
N VAL A 66 5.64 -0.10 -4.39
CA VAL A 66 6.08 0.28 -3.04
C VAL A 66 5.83 -0.90 -2.11
N GLU A 67 6.86 -1.25 -1.33
CA GLU A 67 6.77 -2.37 -0.38
C GLU A 67 5.59 -2.19 0.57
N ASN A 68 4.85 -3.28 0.78
CA ASN A 68 3.75 -3.41 1.73
C ASN A 68 2.64 -2.34 1.58
N SER A 69 2.52 -1.77 0.38
CA SER A 69 1.59 -0.69 0.07
C SER A 69 0.78 -1.05 -1.16
N CYS A 70 -0.53 -0.83 -1.10
CA CYS A 70 -1.39 -0.95 -2.27
C CYS A 70 -1.02 0.10 -3.33
N GLY A 71 -1.42 -0.17 -4.57
CA GLY A 71 -1.22 0.73 -5.70
C GLY A 71 -2.14 1.96 -5.66
N VAL A 72 -2.32 2.57 -6.82
CA VAL A 72 -3.23 3.71 -6.99
C VAL A 72 -4.70 3.26 -6.90
N CYS A 73 -5.63 4.22 -6.83
CA CYS A 73 -7.05 3.91 -6.87
C CYS A 73 -7.45 3.25 -8.20
N LEU A 74 -8.36 2.27 -8.12
CA LEU A 74 -9.00 1.70 -9.32
C LEU A 74 -9.78 2.78 -10.09
N ASP A 75 -9.99 2.55 -11.38
CA ASP A 75 -10.80 3.43 -12.22
C ASP A 75 -12.17 3.71 -11.59
N SER A 76 -12.61 4.98 -11.63
CA SER A 76 -13.86 5.48 -11.01
C SER A 76 -13.84 5.64 -9.49
N PHE A 77 -12.71 5.39 -8.84
CA PHE A 77 -12.49 5.69 -7.42
C PHE A 77 -11.52 6.86 -7.24
N LEU A 78 -11.71 7.62 -6.16
CA LEU A 78 -10.87 8.76 -5.78
C LEU A 78 -10.26 8.54 -4.40
N GLY A 79 -9.01 8.96 -4.24
CA GLY A 79 -8.19 8.81 -3.04
C GLY A 79 -6.77 9.26 -3.34
N ASP A 80 -5.81 8.91 -2.48
CA ASP A 80 -4.41 9.32 -2.68
C ASP A 80 -3.91 8.92 -4.10
N PRO A 81 -3.30 9.87 -4.85
CA PRO A 81 -2.85 9.63 -6.23
C PRO A 81 -1.61 8.71 -6.31
N GLU A 82 -0.99 8.42 -5.18
CA GLU A 82 0.21 7.59 -5.04
C GLU A 82 -0.14 6.23 -4.42
N PRO A 83 0.80 5.26 -4.46
CA PRO A 83 0.69 4.03 -3.66
C PRO A 83 0.42 4.36 -2.19
N SER A 84 -0.66 3.81 -1.64
CA SER A 84 -1.16 4.13 -0.30
C SER A 84 -2.04 3.00 0.22
N ASN A 85 -2.16 2.87 1.54
CA ASN A 85 -3.07 1.92 2.19
C ASN A 85 -4.37 2.57 2.67
N ALA A 86 -4.59 3.86 2.35
CA ALA A 86 -5.85 4.54 2.63
C ALA A 86 -6.92 4.12 1.61
N PRO A 87 -8.18 3.84 1.99
CA PRO A 87 -9.22 3.42 1.04
C PRO A 87 -9.47 4.46 -0.06
N CYS A 88 -9.81 3.97 -1.25
CA CYS A 88 -10.37 4.77 -2.33
C CYS A 88 -11.89 4.63 -2.34
N PHE A 89 -12.58 5.71 -2.70
CA PHE A 89 -14.02 5.78 -2.58
C PHE A 89 -14.65 6.09 -3.94
N ALA A 90 -15.82 5.52 -4.19
CA ALA A 90 -16.52 5.71 -5.45
C ALA A 90 -16.78 7.19 -5.68
N GLN A 91 -16.60 7.65 -6.92
CA GLN A 91 -16.92 9.02 -7.29
C GLN A 91 -18.44 9.23 -7.29
N THR A 92 -19.05 9.36 -6.12
CA THR A 92 -20.42 9.85 -5.98
C THR A 92 -20.39 11.31 -6.42
N ARG A 93 -20.88 11.56 -7.64
CA ARG A 93 -21.03 12.90 -8.19
C ARG A 93 -22.17 13.60 -7.43
N ARG A 94 -21.97 13.93 -6.15
CA ARG A 94 -22.84 14.87 -5.45
C ARG A 94 -22.56 16.26 -6.00
N LEU A 95 -23.20 16.55 -7.13
CA LEU A 95 -23.62 17.92 -7.42
C LEU A 95 -24.41 18.37 -6.18
N GLN A 96 -23.82 19.26 -5.38
CA GLN A 96 -24.43 19.87 -4.18
C GLN A 96 -24.63 18.91 -2.99
N ALA A 97 -23.55 18.56 -2.28
CA ALA A 97 -23.68 18.30 -0.85
C ALA A 97 -23.36 19.60 -0.11
N SER A 98 -24.39 20.25 0.41
CA SER A 98 -24.24 21.34 1.36
C SER A 98 -23.23 20.96 2.43
N PHE A 99 -22.19 21.77 2.60
CA PHE A 99 -21.36 21.75 3.81
C PHE A 99 -22.31 21.74 5.02
N SER A 100 -22.16 20.76 5.92
CA SER A 100 -22.99 20.50 7.12
C SER A 100 -24.35 19.82 6.89
N SER A 101 -24.37 18.62 6.30
CA SER A 101 -25.52 17.74 6.55
C SER A 101 -25.51 17.29 8.02
N ALA A 102 -26.66 17.43 8.69
CA ALA A 102 -26.81 16.99 10.07
C ALA A 102 -26.83 15.46 10.12
N CYS A 103 -26.17 14.89 11.12
CA CYS A 103 -26.05 13.45 11.28
C CYS A 103 -26.16 13.05 12.75
N ASN A 104 -26.45 11.78 12.98
CA ASN A 104 -26.37 11.11 14.28
C ASN A 104 -25.37 9.96 14.24
N ILE A 105 -25.13 9.39 13.06
CA ILE A 105 -24.17 8.31 12.82
C ILE A 105 -23.42 8.56 11.51
N SER A 106 -22.18 8.08 11.41
CA SER A 106 -21.31 8.33 10.24
C SER A 106 -21.84 7.74 8.95
N SER A 107 -22.70 6.71 8.99
CA SER A 107 -23.32 6.14 7.78
C SER A 107 -24.34 7.08 7.11
N GLN A 108 -24.70 8.20 7.76
CA GLN A 108 -25.53 9.25 7.16
C GLN A 108 -24.71 10.27 6.34
N CYS A 109 -23.39 10.25 6.52
CA CYS A 109 -22.47 11.15 5.85
C CYS A 109 -21.96 10.57 4.54
N ASP A 110 -21.29 11.39 3.72
CA ASP A 110 -20.63 10.88 2.53
C ASP A 110 -19.47 9.96 2.90
N VAL A 111 -18.98 9.17 1.95
CA VAL A 111 -18.02 8.09 2.24
C VAL A 111 -16.67 8.62 2.79
N PHE A 112 -16.38 9.90 2.58
CA PHE A 112 -15.18 10.59 3.10
C PHE A 112 -15.42 11.36 4.41
N GLU A 113 -16.63 11.29 4.97
CA GLU A 113 -17.07 12.08 6.10
C GLU A 113 -17.41 11.17 7.30
N THR A 114 -17.24 11.71 8.50
CA THR A 114 -17.73 11.07 9.73
C THR A 114 -18.68 12.01 10.43
N CYS A 115 -19.60 11.43 11.21
CA CYS A 115 -20.47 12.23 12.04
C CYS A 115 -19.73 12.69 13.29
N LEU A 116 -19.41 13.97 13.36
CA LEU A 116 -18.78 14.61 14.50
C LEU A 116 -19.61 15.84 14.90
N ASP A 117 -19.97 15.94 16.18
CA ASP A 117 -20.80 17.03 16.71
C ASP A 117 -22.13 17.22 15.95
N HIS A 118 -22.76 16.10 15.58
CA HIS A 118 -23.98 16.05 14.77
C HIS A 118 -23.86 16.66 13.36
N GLN A 119 -22.64 16.82 12.86
CA GLN A 119 -22.38 17.29 11.51
C GLN A 119 -21.45 16.33 10.77
N CYS A 120 -21.73 16.11 9.50
CA CYS A 120 -20.82 15.40 8.63
C CYS A 120 -19.59 16.27 8.35
N GLN A 121 -18.44 15.81 8.85
CA GLN A 121 -17.15 16.48 8.71
C GLN A 121 -16.20 15.55 7.95
N ALA A 122 -15.39 16.10 7.05
CA ALA A 122 -14.42 15.33 6.28
C ALA A 122 -13.39 14.67 7.22
N GLN A 123 -13.11 13.40 7.00
CA GLN A 123 -12.10 12.68 7.78
C GLN A 123 -10.70 13.09 7.35
N ASN A 124 -9.84 13.38 8.33
CA ASN A 124 -8.42 13.62 8.07
C ASN A 124 -7.69 12.31 7.76
N LYS A 125 -6.63 12.41 6.95
CA LYS A 125 -5.69 11.33 6.68
C LYS A 125 -5.08 10.83 7.99
N THR A 126 -4.91 9.53 8.10
CA THR A 126 -4.31 8.89 9.27
C THR A 126 -2.95 8.30 8.91
N CYS A 127 -1.98 8.41 9.81
CA CYS A 127 -0.69 7.77 9.62
C CYS A 127 -0.81 6.24 9.68
N THR A 128 0.00 5.55 8.87
CA THR A 128 0.12 4.09 8.90
C THR A 128 0.35 3.59 10.32
N ASN A 129 -0.51 2.70 10.79
CA ASN A 129 -0.48 2.10 12.13
C ASN A 129 -0.35 3.12 13.29
N ASP A 130 -0.83 4.36 13.12
CA ASP A 130 -0.64 5.43 14.09
C ASP A 130 0.83 5.57 14.53
N CYS A 131 1.74 5.54 13.55
CA CYS A 131 3.19 5.55 13.76
C CYS A 131 3.68 4.42 14.69
N SER A 132 2.94 3.30 14.75
CA SER A 132 3.14 2.19 15.69
C SER A 132 3.21 2.63 17.15
N SER A 133 2.55 3.75 17.49
CA SER A 133 2.64 4.44 18.80
C SER A 133 4.06 4.86 19.19
N GLN A 134 4.99 4.93 18.24
CA GLN A 134 6.39 5.35 18.44
C GLN A 134 6.65 6.80 17.99
N GLY A 135 5.61 7.51 17.54
CA GLY A 135 5.72 8.86 17.00
C GLY A 135 4.41 9.61 17.07
N LYS A 136 4.42 10.85 16.56
CA LYS A 136 3.22 11.67 16.41
C LYS A 136 2.89 11.81 14.94
N CYS A 137 1.63 11.53 14.59
CA CYS A 137 1.12 11.80 13.26
C CYS A 137 0.96 13.32 13.07
N ALA A 138 1.44 13.83 11.94
CA ALA A 138 1.34 15.24 11.58
C ALA A 138 1.19 15.35 10.07
N TRP A 139 0.46 16.37 9.62
CA TRP A 139 0.20 16.60 8.20
C TRP A 139 1.05 17.71 7.64
N PHE A 140 1.44 17.59 6.38
CA PHE A 140 2.24 18.58 5.67
C PHE A 140 1.64 18.88 4.30
N SER A 141 1.71 20.14 3.89
CA SER A 141 1.40 20.53 2.51
C SER A 141 2.45 19.96 1.56
N ARG A 142 2.01 19.34 0.48
CA ARG A 142 2.87 18.80 -0.59
C ARG A 142 3.59 19.92 -1.35
N ASP A 143 2.92 21.05 -1.53
CA ASP A 143 3.44 22.18 -2.31
C ASP A 143 4.48 22.99 -1.53
N THR A 144 4.24 23.20 -0.24
CA THR A 144 5.08 24.10 0.59
C THR A 144 5.98 23.37 1.57
N GLY A 145 5.71 22.09 1.87
CA GLY A 145 6.40 21.33 2.91
C GLY A 145 6.10 21.79 4.34
N LEU A 146 5.17 22.74 4.53
CA LEU A 146 4.81 23.26 5.84
C LEU A 146 3.76 22.38 6.52
N GLN A 147 3.82 22.30 7.84
CA GLN A 147 2.84 21.58 8.64
C GLN A 147 1.46 22.23 8.53
N VAL A 148 0.42 21.43 8.28
CA VAL A 148 -0.98 21.88 8.20
C VAL A 148 -1.80 21.30 9.36
N PRO A 149 -2.81 22.03 9.88
CA PRO A 149 -3.59 21.59 11.03
C PRO A 149 -4.60 20.47 10.70
N THR A 150 -5.01 20.35 9.44
CA THR A 150 -5.97 19.36 8.95
C THR A 150 -5.57 18.93 7.54
N CYS A 151 -5.76 17.67 7.22
CA CYS A 151 -5.56 17.15 5.87
C CYS A 151 -6.67 16.15 5.56
N PRO A 152 -7.81 16.61 5.01
CA PRO A 152 -8.91 15.72 4.65
C PRO A 152 -8.49 14.66 3.62
N ASN A 153 -9.13 13.49 3.64
CA ASN A 153 -8.91 12.43 2.65
C ASN A 153 -9.20 12.88 1.20
N THR A 154 -10.00 13.94 1.03
CA THR A 154 -10.33 14.55 -0.27
C THR A 154 -9.33 15.63 -0.69
N ASP A 155 -8.39 16.03 0.18
CA ASP A 155 -7.39 17.04 -0.12
C ASP A 155 -6.08 16.36 -0.55
N PHE A 156 -5.76 16.51 -1.84
CA PHE A 156 -4.54 15.96 -2.44
C PHE A 156 -3.33 16.88 -2.31
N SER A 157 -3.51 18.12 -1.84
CA SER A 157 -2.43 19.09 -1.61
C SER A 157 -1.68 18.85 -0.30
N CYS A 158 -2.11 17.86 0.50
CA CYS A 158 -1.50 17.51 1.77
C CYS A 158 -1.28 16.00 1.92
N MET A 159 -0.39 15.64 2.85
CA MET A 159 -0.09 14.28 3.29
C MET A 159 -0.02 14.20 4.82
#